data_AF-A0A918NVH3-F1
#
_entry.id   AF-A0A918NVH3-F1
#
_cell.length_a   1.000
_cell.length_b   1.000
_cell.length_c   1.000
_cell.angle_alpha   90.00
_cell.angle_beta   90.00
_cell.angle_gamma   90.00
#
_symmetry.space_group_name_H-M   'P 1'
#
loop_
_entity.id
_entity.type
_entity.pdbx_description
1 polymer ?
#
loop_
_entity_poly.entity_id
_entity_poly.type
_entity_poly.pdbx_seq_one_letter_code
_entity_poly.pdbx_strand_id
1 'polypeptide(L)' 'MFTLPRGVSGATLSAGLQRTVLDGEEYWGKSGARYGYGTAMAATRDLSRTVVYSVNATDAKGEGMNPVAERIVMAAVR' A
#
# COMPACT_ATOMS: atom_id res chain seq x y z
N MET A 1 10.22 -8.39 -10.72
CA MET A 1 8.96 -8.32 -9.93
C MET A 1 8.71 -6.91 -9.42
N PHE A 2 9.70 -6.24 -8.81
CA PHE A 2 9.65 -4.81 -8.43
C PHE A 2 10.12 -3.89 -9.55
N THR A 3 9.40 -3.89 -10.66
CA THR A 3 9.71 -3.07 -11.85
C THR A 3 8.42 -2.62 -12.49
N LEU A 4 8.38 -1.38 -12.97
CA LEU A 4 7.23 -0.86 -13.71
C LEU A 4 7.35 -1.20 -15.21
N PRO A 5 6.23 -1.26 -15.94
CA PRO A 5 6.24 -1.40 -17.40
C PRO A 5 7.07 -0.29 -18.05
N ARG A 6 7.94 -0.66 -19.00
CA ARG A 6 8.70 0.32 -19.78
C ARG A 6 7.81 1.00 -20.81
N GLY A 7 8.05 2.28 -21.08
CA GLY A 7 7.30 3.05 -22.08
C GLY A 7 5.91 3.50 -21.65
N VAL A 8 5.50 3.25 -20.40
CA VAL A 8 4.22 3.71 -19.85
C VAL A 8 4.50 4.84 -18.86
N SER A 9 4.22 6.08 -19.28
CA SER A 9 4.39 7.25 -18.42
C SER A 9 3.47 7.18 -17.20
N GLY A 10 4.00 7.46 -16.01
CA GLY A 10 3.21 7.47 -14.77
C GLY A 10 2.77 6.10 -14.25
N ALA A 11 3.31 4.99 -14.76
CA ALA A 11 2.96 3.67 -14.27
C ALA A 11 3.29 3.53 -12.78
N THR A 12 2.32 3.08 -11.98
CA THR A 12 2.52 2.73 -10.56
C THR A 12 2.21 1.27 -10.27
N LEU A 13 1.50 0.58 -11.17
CA LEU A 13 1.13 -0.83 -11.03
C LEU A 13 2.05 -1.73 -11.86
N SER A 14 2.31 -2.93 -11.33
CA SER A 14 3.04 -4.00 -12.01
C SER A 14 2.34 -5.35 -11.76
N ALA A 15 3.10 -6.44 -11.58
CA ALA A 15 2.60 -7.79 -11.33
C ALA A 15 1.90 -7.94 -9.96
N GLY A 16 0.73 -7.34 -9.81
CA GLY A 16 -0.11 -7.41 -8.62
C GLY A 16 0.31 -6.48 -7.47
N LEU A 17 1.35 -5.67 -7.65
CA LEU A 17 1.79 -4.69 -6.66
C LEU A 17 1.76 -3.28 -7.23
N GLN A 18 1.51 -2.32 -6.34
CA GLN A 18 1.65 -0.89 -6.59
C GLN A 18 2.94 -0.38 -5.97
N ARG A 19 3.66 0.46 -6.72
CA ARG A 19 4.80 1.25 -6.29
C ARG A 19 4.32 2.61 -5.78
N THR A 20 4.81 3.00 -4.61
CA THR A 20 4.61 4.33 -4.03
C THR A 20 5.95 4.83 -3.50
N VAL A 21 6.22 6.14 -3.64
CA VAL A 21 7.38 6.79 -3.03
C VAL A 21 6.89 7.66 -1.88
N LEU A 22 7.41 7.43 -0.68
CA LEU A 22 7.09 8.19 0.53
C LEU A 22 8.42 8.62 1.16
N ASP A 23 8.59 9.91 1.42
CA ASP A 23 9.83 10.51 1.98
C ASP A 23 11.13 10.07 1.27
N GLY A 24 11.05 9.86 -0.05
CA GLY A 24 12.17 9.45 -0.90
C GLY A 24 12.41 7.94 -0.95
N GLU A 25 11.72 7.15 -0.13
CA GLU A 25 11.87 5.70 -0.06
C GLU A 25 10.80 4.99 -0.92
N GLU A 26 11.21 3.89 -1.56
CA GLU A 26 10.36 3.15 -2.50
C GLU A 26 9.65 1.97 -1.81
N TYR A 27 8.32 2.03 -1.77
CA TYR A 27 7.47 0.97 -1.24
C TYR A 27 6.74 0.22 -2.35
N TRP A 28 6.60 -1.08 -2.16
CA TRP A 28 5.79 -1.95 -3.01
C TRP A 28 4.73 -2.66 -2.18
N GLY A 29 3.47 -2.60 -2.60
CA GLY A 29 2.39 -3.14 -1.79
C GLY A 29 1.08 -3.39 -2.51
N LYS A 30 0.14 -3.95 -1.76
CA LYS A 30 -1.24 -4.20 -2.19
C LYS A 30 -2.19 -3.95 -1.03
N SER A 31 -3.28 -3.25 -1.32
CA SER A 31 -4.46 -3.15 -0.48
C SER A 31 -5.57 -4.11 -0.93
N GLY A 32 -6.45 -4.48 0.00
CA GLY A 32 -7.68 -5.23 -0.23
C GLY A 32 -8.79 -4.78 0.72
N ALA A 33 -10.03 -4.84 0.26
CA ALA A 33 -11.19 -4.46 1.08
C ALA A 33 -12.38 -5.40 0.84
N ARG A 34 -13.05 -5.76 1.93
CA ARG A 34 -14.35 -6.44 2.02
C ARG A 34 -15.10 -5.89 3.21
N TYR A 35 -16.42 -6.04 3.23
CA TYR A 35 -17.20 -5.63 4.40
C TYR A 35 -16.68 -6.38 5.64
N GLY A 36 -16.32 -5.63 6.67
CA GLY A 36 -15.68 -6.14 7.90
C GLY A 36 -14.15 -6.20 7.85
N TYR A 37 -13.50 -5.93 6.71
CA TYR A 37 -12.05 -6.09 6.52
C TYR A 37 -11.45 -5.06 5.55
N GLY A 38 -10.57 -4.20 6.05
CA GLY A 38 -9.63 -3.41 5.25
C GLY A 38 -8.21 -3.89 5.51
N THR A 39 -7.52 -4.41 4.50
CA THR A 39 -6.18 -4.98 4.61
C THR A 39 -5.19 -4.28 3.69
N ALA A 40 -3.93 -4.24 4.11
CA ALA A 40 -2.83 -3.95 3.21
C ALA A 40 -1.54 -4.63 3.65
N MET A 41 -0.67 -4.82 2.67
CA MET A 41 0.74 -5.18 2.87
C MET A 41 1.61 -4.29 2.01
N ALA A 42 2.71 -3.77 2.55
CA ALA A 42 3.72 -3.03 1.80
C ALA A 42 5.10 -3.17 2.45
N ALA A 43 6.16 -3.07 1.65
CA ALA A 43 7.54 -3.08 2.15
C ALA A 43 8.49 -2.32 1.22
N THR A 44 9.63 -1.92 1.77
CA THR A 44 10.81 -1.52 0.97
C THR A 44 11.42 -2.74 0.31
N ARG A 45 12.20 -2.54 -0.76
CA ARG A 45 12.77 -3.67 -1.53
C ARG A 45 13.80 -4.49 -0.73
N ASP A 46 14.45 -3.84 0.22
CA ASP A 46 15.40 -4.45 1.16
C ASP A 46 14.74 -4.96 2.45
N LEU A 47 13.42 -4.78 2.58
CA LEU A 47 12.62 -5.14 3.76
C LEU A 47 12.99 -4.43 5.07
N SER A 48 13.82 -3.39 5.01
CA SER A 48 14.16 -2.55 6.17
C SER A 48 12.93 -1.87 6.81
N ARG A 49 11.84 -1.76 6.05
CA ARG A 49 10.49 -1.44 6.53
C ARG A 49 9.47 -2.38 5.93
N THR A 50 8.58 -2.91 6.76
CA THR A 50 7.44 -3.74 6.36
C THR A 50 6.23 -3.35 7.17
N VAL A 51 5.08 -3.21 6.52
CA VAL A 51 3.78 -3.01 7.16
C VAL A 51 2.79 -4.03 6.63
N VAL A 52 2.09 -4.69 7.56
CA VAL A 52 0.97 -5.58 7.27
C VAL A 52 -0.12 -5.28 8.29
N TYR A 53 -1.34 -5.03 7.83
CA TYR A 53 -2.46 -4.81 8.73
C TYR A 53 -3.77 -5.39 8.20
N SER A 54 -4.69 -5.59 9.15
CA SER A 54 -6.11 -5.80 8.91
C SER A 54 -6.88 -4.97 9.93
N VAL A 55 -7.82 -4.16 9.48
CA VAL A 55 -8.72 -3.38 10.34
C VAL A 55 -10.16 -3.73 10.03
N ASN A 56 -11.00 -3.77 11.05
CA ASN A 56 -12.44 -4.01 10.87
C ASN A 56 -13.10 -2.75 10.28
N ALA A 57 -13.22 -2.71 8.95
CA ALA A 57 -13.86 -1.62 8.22
C ALA A 57 -15.22 -2.08 7.67
N THR A 58 -16.28 -1.36 7.98
CA THR A 58 -17.63 -1.60 7.43
C THR A 58 -17.87 -0.85 6.11
N ASP A 59 -16.97 0.05 5.75
CA ASP A 59 -16.98 0.72 4.44
C ASP A 59 -15.88 0.15 3.54
N ALA A 60 -16.25 -0.80 2.70
CA ALA A 60 -15.32 -1.47 1.80
C ALA A 60 -15.07 -0.70 0.49
N LYS A 61 -15.85 0.33 0.19
CA LYS A 61 -15.81 1.08 -1.08
C LYS A 61 -15.81 2.61 -0.91
N GLY A 62 -15.53 3.11 0.29
CA GLY A 62 -15.38 4.53 0.53
C GLY A 62 -14.35 5.17 -0.39
N GLU A 63 -14.54 6.45 -0.71
CA GLU A 63 -13.69 7.20 -1.66
C GLU A 63 -12.30 7.57 -1.11
N GLY A 64 -11.96 7.11 0.10
CA GLY A 64 -10.71 7.44 0.77
C GLY A 64 -10.15 6.32 1.64
N MET A 65 -8.94 6.52 2.14
CA MET A 65 -8.32 5.60 3.08
C MET A 65 -9.01 5.71 4.44
N ASN A 66 -9.25 4.57 5.09
CA ASN A 66 -9.75 4.55 6.46
C ASN A 66 -8.76 5.30 7.39
N PRO A 67 -9.21 6.23 8.26
CA PRO A 67 -8.31 7.01 9.11
C PRO A 67 -7.44 6.19 10.07
N VAL A 68 -7.90 5.00 10.48
CA VAL A 68 -7.09 4.07 11.30
C VAL A 68 -5.98 3.47 10.44
N ALA A 69 -6.31 3.04 9.22
CA ALA A 69 -5.32 2.51 8.27
C ALA A 69 -4.26 3.57 7.92
N GLU A 70 -4.68 4.82 7.71
CA GLU A 70 -3.76 5.93 7.47
C GLU A 70 -2.74 6.09 8.60
N ARG A 71 -3.19 6.12 9.85
CA ARG A 71 -2.30 6.23 11.01
C ARG A 71 -1.33 5.06 11.14
N ILE A 72 -1.76 3.84 10.81
CA ILE A 72 -0.89 2.66 10.79
C ILE A 72 0.20 2.84 9.73
N VAL A 73 -0.16 3.24 8.50
CA VAL A 73 0.81 3.47 7.42
C VAL A 73 1.79 4.58 7.81
N MET A 74 1.30 5.71 8.29
CA MET A 74 2.15 6.85 8.69
C MET A 74 3.10 6.53 9.85
N ALA A 75 2.73 5.60 10.74
CA ALA A 75 3.63 5.12 11.79
C ALA A 75 4.72 4.18 11.25
N ALA A 76 4.46 3.47 10.15
CA ALA A 76 5.38 2.49 9.58
C ALA A 76 6.39 3.09 8.58
N VAL A 77 6.11 4.28 8.05
CA VAL A 77 6.93 4.95 7.01
C VAL A 77 7.83 6.07 7.56
N ARG A 78 8.06 6.08 8.88
CA ARG A 78 9.01 6.98 9.55
C ARG A 78 10.41 6.38 9.72
#